data_AF-A0A6I6EKC2-F1
#
_entry.id   AF-A0A6I6EKC2-F1
#
_cell.length_a   1.000
_cell.length_b   1.000
_cell.length_c   1.000
_cell.angle_alpha   90.00
_cell.angle_beta   90.00
_cell.angle_gamma   90.00
#
_symmetry.space_group_name_H-M   'P 1'
#
loop_
_entity.id
_entity.type
_entity.pdbx_description
1 polymer ?
#
loop_
_entity_poly.entity_id
_entity_poly.type
_entity_poly.pdbx_seq_one_letter_code
_entity_poly.pdbx_strand_id
1 'polypeptide(L)'
;MSSPTERVKALLRDLQQDAQHYERLAQLLEQQRDAMLACHAGRTTEIGGELMLLYPLLQASARRRAETLNGFTLSPDGEGLLALLSRLPAALCQRATAWWNQLEQQAHLCQRLNQRNGQLLNSQQEMLGKLLHQDPQAFLYDR
;
A
#
# COMPACT_ATOMS: atom_id res chain seq x y z
N MET A 1 26.98 17.22 4.81
CA MET A 1 25.69 17.35 4.07
C MET A 1 25.84 16.60 2.77
N SER A 2 24.89 15.72 2.41
CA SER A 2 24.96 15.00 1.13
C SER A 2 24.79 15.95 -0.05
N SER A 3 25.55 15.75 -1.12
CA SER A 3 25.45 16.54 -2.33
C SER A 3 24.08 16.39 -3.01
N PRO A 4 23.63 17.37 -3.82
CA PRO A 4 22.40 17.25 -4.61
C PRO A 4 22.34 15.94 -5.42
N THR A 5 23.46 15.56 -6.03
CA THR A 5 23.59 14.32 -6.81
C THR A 5 23.39 13.07 -5.96
N GLU A 6 23.93 13.03 -4.73
CA GLU A 6 23.74 11.91 -3.82
C GLU A 6 22.29 11.79 -3.35
N ARG A 7 21.63 12.92 -3.07
CA ARG A 7 20.21 12.95 -2.69
C ARG A 7 19.32 12.41 -3.81
N VAL A 8 19.58 12.81 -5.06
CA VAL A 8 18.85 12.29 -6.22
C VAL A 8 19.13 10.81 -6.45
N LYS A 9 20.38 10.35 -6.31
CA LYS A 9 20.70 8.91 -6.39
C LYS A 9 20.01 8.10 -5.30
N ALA A 10 19.93 8.62 -4.08
CA ALA A 10 19.20 7.99 -2.99
C ALA A 10 17.71 7.90 -3.30
N LEU A 11 17.09 8.99 -3.77
CA LEU A 11 15.69 9.01 -4.20
C LEU A 11 15.39 7.95 -5.27
N LEU A 12 16.25 7.81 -6.28
CA LEU A 12 16.07 6.82 -7.33
C LEU A 12 16.16 5.38 -6.81
N ARG A 13 17.03 5.10 -5.82
CA ARG A 13 17.08 3.80 -5.15
C ARG A 13 15.83 3.55 -4.32
N ASP A 14 15.37 4.55 -3.58
CA ASP A 14 14.15 4.46 -2.78
C ASP A 14 12.92 4.17 -3.66
N LEU A 15 12.82 4.77 -4.85
CA LEU A 15 11.75 4.45 -5.82
C LEU A 15 11.77 2.98 -6.28
N GLN A 16 12.95 2.41 -6.51
CA GLN A 16 13.08 1.00 -6.89
C GLN A 16 12.73 0.07 -5.72
N GLN A 17 13.14 0.42 -4.52
CA GLN A 17 12.84 -0.35 -3.32
C GLN A 17 11.34 -0.30 -2.99
N ASP A 18 10.70 0.85 -3.15
CA ASP A 18 9.26 1.01 -2.99
C ASP A 18 8.48 0.11 -3.96
N ALA A 19 8.95 -0.04 -5.21
CA ALA A 19 8.31 -0.93 -6.17
C ALA A 19 8.30 -2.40 -5.68
N GLN A 20 9.39 -2.85 -5.06
CA GLN A 20 9.47 -4.20 -4.45
C GLN A 20 8.54 -4.32 -3.24
N HIS A 21 8.50 -3.29 -2.39
CA HIS A 21 7.59 -3.27 -1.24
C HIS A 21 6.12 -3.29 -1.68
N TYR A 22 5.74 -2.52 -2.70
CA TYR A 22 4.37 -2.52 -3.20
C TYR A 22 4.00 -3.83 -3.90
N GLU A 23 4.93 -4.47 -4.60
CA GLU A 23 4.69 -5.82 -5.14
C GLU A 23 4.44 -6.84 -4.02
N ARG A 24 5.27 -6.82 -2.96
CA ARG A 24 5.05 -7.68 -1.79
C ARG A 24 3.71 -7.36 -1.10
N LEU A 25 3.35 -6.09 -1.00
CA LEU A 25 2.09 -5.66 -0.40
C LEU A 25 0.90 -6.21 -1.20
N ALA A 26 0.92 -6.10 -2.53
CA ALA A 26 -0.13 -6.64 -3.38
C ALA A 26 -0.32 -8.15 -3.17
N GLN A 27 0.79 -8.91 -3.18
CA GLN A 27 0.75 -10.36 -2.93
C GLN A 27 0.16 -10.71 -1.56
N LEU A 28 0.57 -9.99 -0.50
CA LEU A 28 0.03 -10.22 0.84
C LEU A 28 -1.45 -9.90 0.93
N LEU A 29 -1.91 -8.82 0.28
CA LEU A 29 -3.33 -8.46 0.26
C LEU A 29 -4.17 -9.50 -0.49
N GLU A 30 -3.69 -10.05 -1.59
CA GLU A 30 -4.36 -11.14 -2.30
C GLU A 30 -4.41 -12.41 -1.43
N GLN A 31 -3.29 -12.81 -0.84
CA GLN A 31 -3.24 -13.97 0.07
C GLN A 31 -4.16 -13.79 1.29
N GLN A 32 -4.25 -12.58 1.83
CA GLN A 32 -5.15 -12.28 2.95
C GLN A 32 -6.60 -12.52 2.54
N ARG A 33 -6.97 -12.07 1.33
CA ARG A 33 -8.32 -12.27 0.79
C ARG A 33 -8.64 -13.76 0.68
N ASP A 34 -7.73 -14.55 0.11
CA ASP A 34 -7.93 -15.99 -0.06
C ASP A 34 -8.08 -16.69 1.30
N ALA A 35 -7.23 -16.34 2.28
CA ALA A 35 -7.34 -16.86 3.64
C ALA A 35 -8.68 -16.49 4.30
N MET A 36 -9.16 -15.25 4.10
CA MET A 36 -10.44 -14.80 4.62
C MET A 36 -11.63 -15.52 3.98
N LEU A 37 -11.58 -15.77 2.66
CA LEU A 37 -12.62 -16.52 1.95
C LEU A 37 -12.68 -17.98 2.40
N ALA A 38 -11.53 -18.56 2.72
CA ALA A 38 -11.43 -19.91 3.27
C ALA A 38 -11.63 -19.98 4.80
N CYS A 39 -12.00 -18.86 5.45
CA CYS A 39 -12.17 -18.75 6.90
C CYS A 39 -10.93 -19.21 7.71
N HIS A 40 -9.73 -19.12 7.14
CA HIS A 40 -8.48 -19.51 7.78
C HIS A 40 -7.94 -18.39 8.68
N ALA A 41 -8.58 -18.20 9.84
CA ALA A 41 -8.27 -17.11 10.77
C ALA A 41 -6.77 -17.02 11.14
N GLY A 42 -6.11 -18.15 11.43
CA GLY A 42 -4.68 -18.15 11.75
C GLY A 42 -3.81 -17.57 10.62
N ARG A 43 -4.07 -17.97 9.37
CA ARG A 43 -3.36 -17.45 8.20
C ARG A 43 -3.66 -15.98 7.96
N THR A 44 -4.92 -15.55 8.14
CA THR A 44 -5.29 -14.13 8.06
C THR A 44 -4.54 -13.28 9.08
N THR A 45 -4.38 -13.78 10.32
CA THR A 45 -3.62 -13.09 11.38
C THR A 45 -2.13 -13.01 11.07
N GLU A 46 -1.51 -14.11 10.62
CA GLU A 46 -0.10 -14.13 10.19
C GLU A 46 0.18 -13.08 9.12
N ILE A 47 -0.63 -13.07 8.05
CA ILE A 47 -0.50 -12.11 6.96
C ILE A 47 -0.72 -10.68 7.46
N GLY A 48 -1.67 -10.47 8.38
CA GLY A 48 -1.85 -9.17 9.06
C GLY A 48 -0.58 -8.69 9.76
N GLY A 49 0.14 -9.59 10.42
CA GLY A 49 1.45 -9.30 11.02
C GLY A 49 2.50 -8.89 10.00
N GLU A 50 2.60 -9.61 8.87
CA GLU A 50 3.53 -9.26 7.78
C GLU A 50 3.21 -7.87 7.17
N LEU A 51 1.93 -7.57 6.97
CA LEU A 51 1.46 -6.27 6.48
C LEU A 51 1.85 -5.13 7.44
N MET A 52 1.71 -5.35 8.76
CA MET A 52 2.07 -4.36 9.79
C MET A 52 3.57 -4.06 9.83
N LEU A 53 4.44 -4.97 9.38
CA LEU A 53 5.87 -4.72 9.22
C LEU A 53 6.19 -3.94 7.94
N LEU A 54 5.37 -4.08 6.89
CA LEU A 54 5.60 -3.47 5.59
C LEU A 54 5.13 -2.01 5.51
N TYR A 55 4.01 -1.66 6.15
CA TYR A 55 3.47 -0.30 6.13
C TYR A 55 4.45 0.77 6.62
N PRO A 56 5.20 0.59 7.73
CA PRO A 56 6.18 1.57 8.18
C PRO A 56 7.31 1.81 7.18
N LEU A 57 7.72 0.78 6.41
CA LEU A 57 8.78 0.92 5.40
C LEU A 57 8.33 1.82 4.25
N LEU A 58 7.12 1.59 3.75
CA LEU A 58 6.50 2.42 2.70
C LEU A 58 6.28 3.86 3.19
N GLN A 59 5.80 4.04 4.42
CA GLN A 59 5.60 5.37 5.01
C GLN A 59 6.91 6.12 5.19
N ALA A 60 7.96 5.45 5.67
CA ALA A 60 9.28 6.06 5.84
C ALA A 60 9.88 6.48 4.51
N SER A 61 9.73 5.65 3.47
CA SER A 61 10.19 5.98 2.11
C SER A 61 9.44 7.17 1.52
N ALA A 62 8.11 7.19 1.64
CA ALA A 62 7.30 8.33 1.20
C ALA A 62 7.69 9.64 1.90
N ARG A 63 7.98 9.57 3.20
CA ARG A 63 8.47 10.71 3.98
C ARG A 63 9.84 11.20 3.48
N ARG A 64 10.80 10.30 3.27
CA ARG A 64 12.14 10.66 2.74
C ARG A 64 12.05 11.29 1.35
N ARG A 65 11.15 10.80 0.50
CA ARG A 65 10.87 11.40 -0.82
C ARG A 65 10.33 12.82 -0.67
N ALA A 66 9.34 13.05 0.19
CA ALA A 66 8.79 14.38 0.45
C ALA A 66 9.86 15.34 1.01
N GLU A 67 10.66 14.89 1.98
CA GLU A 67 11.78 15.67 2.53
C GLU A 67 12.83 16.00 1.46
N THR A 68 13.08 15.08 0.53
CA THR A 68 13.98 15.30 -0.60
C THR A 68 13.47 16.41 -1.52
N LEU A 69 12.20 16.34 -1.93
CA LEU A 69 11.54 17.33 -2.79
C LEU A 69 11.48 18.72 -2.13
N ASN A 70 11.10 18.78 -0.85
CA ASN A 70 11.10 20.02 -0.08
C ASN A 70 12.49 20.66 -0.03
N GLY A 71 13.54 19.87 0.18
CA GLY A 71 14.91 20.38 0.16
C GLY A 71 15.44 20.75 -1.23
N PHE A 72 14.62 20.61 -2.28
CA PHE A 72 14.84 21.17 -3.62
C PHE A 72 13.81 22.26 -3.99
N THR A 73 13.04 22.74 -3.01
CA THR A 73 11.93 23.70 -3.19
C THR A 73 10.92 23.26 -4.25
N LEU A 74 10.62 21.96 -4.28
CA LEU A 74 9.62 21.35 -5.14
C LEU A 74 8.42 20.89 -4.30
N SER A 75 7.25 20.78 -4.92
CA SER A 75 6.06 20.24 -4.25
C SER A 75 6.33 18.80 -3.76
N PRO A 76 5.92 18.41 -2.54
CA PRO A 76 6.14 17.07 -2.00
C PRO A 76 5.13 16.04 -2.53
N ASP A 77 4.82 16.09 -3.82
CA ASP A 77 3.82 15.26 -4.51
C ASP A 77 4.36 14.69 -5.84
N GLY A 78 3.47 14.05 -6.60
CA GLY A 78 3.81 13.48 -7.91
C GLY A 78 4.26 14.52 -8.93
N GLU A 79 3.67 15.73 -8.90
CA GLU A 79 4.06 16.81 -9.81
C GLU A 79 5.47 17.30 -9.52
N GLY A 80 5.80 17.53 -8.24
CA GLY A 80 7.14 17.92 -7.83
C GLY A 80 8.19 16.85 -8.12
N LEU A 81 7.83 15.56 -8.00
CA LEU A 81 8.70 14.48 -8.42
C LEU A 81 8.95 14.49 -9.93
N LEU A 82 7.91 14.57 -10.76
CA LEU A 82 8.06 14.64 -12.22
C LEU A 82 8.88 15.87 -12.64
N ALA A 83 8.68 17.01 -11.98
CA ALA A 83 9.48 18.21 -12.17
C ALA A 83 10.97 17.96 -11.84
N LEU A 84 11.29 17.24 -10.76
CA LEU A 84 12.66 16.84 -10.46
C LEU A 84 13.24 15.90 -11.53
N LEU A 85 12.49 14.88 -11.94
CA LEU A 85 12.93 13.88 -12.90
C LEU A 85 13.20 14.49 -14.29
N SER A 86 12.42 15.51 -14.69
CA SER A 86 12.60 16.23 -15.95
C SER A 86 13.97 16.95 -16.06
N ARG A 87 14.65 17.18 -14.93
CA ARG A 87 15.99 17.80 -14.88
C ARG A 87 17.12 16.79 -15.05
N LEU A 88 16.81 15.50 -15.15
CA LEU A 88 17.81 14.45 -15.36
C LEU A 88 18.20 14.33 -16.84
N PRO A 89 19.39 13.77 -17.15
CA PRO A 89 19.74 13.39 -18.52
C PRO A 89 18.67 12.49 -19.14
N ALA A 90 18.40 12.64 -20.44
CA ALA A 90 17.24 12.05 -21.12
C ALA A 90 17.01 10.55 -20.82
N ALA A 91 18.07 9.74 -20.89
CA ALA A 91 17.97 8.30 -20.60
C ALA A 91 17.57 8.00 -19.14
N LEU A 92 18.07 8.79 -18.18
CA LEU A 92 17.71 8.64 -16.77
C LEU A 92 16.33 9.20 -16.47
N CYS A 93 15.95 10.31 -17.10
CA CYS A 93 14.60 10.87 -17.01
C CYS A 93 13.56 9.82 -17.43
N GLN A 94 13.69 9.26 -18.65
CA GLN A 94 12.76 8.26 -19.16
C GLN A 94 12.62 7.05 -18.22
N ARG A 95 13.75 6.52 -17.74
CA ARG A 95 13.75 5.34 -16.87
C ARG A 95 13.16 5.64 -15.50
N ALA A 96 13.49 6.79 -14.90
CA ALA A 96 12.96 7.19 -13.60
C ALA A 96 11.47 7.52 -13.64
N THR A 97 10.99 8.15 -14.72
CA THR A 97 9.56 8.39 -14.93
C THR A 97 8.79 7.08 -15.08
N ALA A 98 9.36 6.09 -15.78
CA ALA A 98 8.75 4.75 -15.87
C ALA A 98 8.65 4.07 -14.48
N TRP A 99 9.70 4.16 -13.65
CA TRP A 99 9.65 3.63 -12.27
C TRP A 99 8.59 4.32 -11.43
N TRP A 100 8.48 5.65 -11.51
CA TRP A 100 7.44 6.39 -10.80
C TRP A 100 6.04 5.95 -11.23
N ASN A 101 5.77 5.91 -12.54
CA ASN A 101 4.46 5.52 -13.06
C ASN A 101 4.07 4.10 -12.62
N GLN A 102 5.02 3.17 -12.64
CA GLN A 102 4.80 1.81 -12.14
C GLN A 102 4.46 1.80 -10.65
N LEU A 103 5.21 2.55 -9.84
CA LEU A 103 4.98 2.64 -8.40
C LEU A 103 3.60 3.23 -8.09
N GLU A 104 3.18 4.27 -8.80
CA GLU A 104 1.86 4.89 -8.65
C GLU A 104 0.74 3.89 -8.97
N GLN A 105 0.88 3.13 -10.08
CA GLN A 105 -0.07 2.07 -10.43
C GLN A 105 -0.13 0.97 -9.37
N GLN A 106 1.01 0.54 -8.84
CA GLN A 106 1.06 -0.47 -7.78
C GLN A 106 0.44 0.04 -6.47
N ALA A 107 0.67 1.30 -6.11
CA ALA A 107 0.06 1.91 -4.93
C ALA A 107 -1.47 1.95 -5.04
N HIS A 108 -2.01 2.35 -6.20
CA HIS A 108 -3.44 2.31 -6.47
C HIS A 108 -4.01 0.89 -6.47
N LEU A 109 -3.28 -0.09 -7.00
CA LEU A 109 -3.68 -1.50 -6.92
C LEU A 109 -3.79 -1.95 -5.47
N CYS A 110 -2.77 -1.71 -4.64
CA CYS A 110 -2.76 -2.06 -3.23
C CYS A 110 -3.91 -1.40 -2.47
N GLN A 111 -4.20 -0.12 -2.77
CA GLN A 111 -5.34 0.58 -2.18
C GLN A 111 -6.67 -0.15 -2.47
N ARG A 112 -6.90 -0.53 -3.73
CA ARG A 112 -8.12 -1.26 -4.13
C ARG A 112 -8.20 -2.65 -3.49
N LEU A 113 -7.09 -3.38 -3.44
CA LEU A 113 -7.03 -4.71 -2.80
C LEU A 113 -7.35 -4.59 -1.31
N ASN A 114 -6.73 -3.64 -0.61
CA ASN A 114 -6.96 -3.42 0.82
C ASN A 114 -8.41 -3.01 1.11
N GLN A 115 -9.00 -2.14 0.27
CA GLN A 115 -10.43 -1.77 0.37
C GLN A 115 -11.35 -2.99 0.20
N ARG A 116 -11.08 -3.85 -0.77
CA ARG A 116 -11.85 -5.09 -0.98
C ARG A 116 -11.73 -6.06 0.18
N ASN A 117 -10.56 -6.16 0.81
CA ASN A 117 -10.37 -6.99 2.00
C ASN A 117 -11.15 -6.43 3.19
N GLY A 118 -11.12 -5.10 3.39
CA GLY A 118 -11.91 -4.44 4.43
C GLY A 118 -13.42 -4.65 4.24
N GLN A 119 -13.92 -4.53 3.01
CA GLN A 119 -15.34 -4.81 2.70
C GLN A 119 -15.70 -6.27 3.00
N LEU A 120 -14.85 -7.23 2.64
CA LEU A 120 -15.05 -8.64 2.94
C LEU A 120 -15.09 -8.88 4.45
N LEU A 121 -14.15 -8.30 5.21
CA LEU A 121 -14.08 -8.46 6.66
C LEU A 121 -15.36 -7.95 7.34
N ASN A 122 -15.79 -6.75 6.95
CA ASN A 122 -17.02 -6.15 7.49
C ASN A 122 -18.24 -7.03 7.18
N SER A 123 -18.35 -7.55 5.96
CA SER A 123 -19.46 -8.44 5.60
C SER A 123 -19.47 -9.74 6.40
N GLN A 124 -18.31 -10.32 6.70
CA GLN A 124 -18.21 -11.51 7.57
C GLN A 124 -18.58 -11.18 9.02
N GLN A 125 -18.15 -10.04 9.55
CA GLN A 125 -18.50 -9.60 10.90
C GLN A 125 -20.00 -9.36 11.04
N GLU A 126 -20.64 -8.73 10.06
CA GLU A 126 -22.09 -8.53 10.04
C GLU A 126 -22.85 -9.86 9.99
N MET A 127 -22.39 -10.82 9.19
CA MET A 127 -22.99 -12.15 9.08
C MET A 127 -22.88 -12.92 10.39
N LEU A 128 -21.68 -12.98 10.98
CA LEU A 128 -21.46 -13.63 12.27
C LEU A 128 -22.26 -12.95 13.38
N GLY A 129 -22.34 -11.61 13.38
CA GLY A 129 -23.18 -10.85 14.28
C GLY A 129 -24.64 -11.28 14.19
N LYS A 130 -25.21 -11.35 12.99
CA LYS A 130 -26.60 -11.81 12.79
C LYS A 130 -26.81 -13.24 13.28
N LEU A 131 -25.87 -14.15 13.01
CA LEU A 131 -25.98 -15.55 13.46
C LEU A 131 -25.87 -15.69 14.98
N LEU A 132 -25.01 -14.92 15.64
CA LEU A 132 -24.81 -14.96 17.08
C LEU A 132 -25.91 -14.23 17.87
N HIS A 133 -26.58 -13.25 17.26
CA HIS A 133 -27.69 -12.49 17.87
C HIS A 133 -29.08 -12.96 17.42
N GLN A 134 -29.18 -14.08 16.69
CA GLN A 134 -30.45 -14.78 16.52
C GLN A 134 -30.84 -15.37 17.88
N ASP A 135 -31.65 -14.62 18.62
CA ASP A 135 -32.29 -15.10 19.84
C ASP A 135 -33.11 -16.36 19.48
N PRO A 136 -32.83 -17.53 20.08
CA PRO A 136 -33.62 -18.74 19.84
C PRO A 136 -35.11 -18.54 20.11
N GLN A 137 -35.46 -17.52 20.90
CA GLN A 137 -36.84 -17.16 21.23
C GLN A 137 -37.54 -16.33 20.14
N ALA A 138 -36.84 -15.75 19.17
CA ALA A 138 -37.47 -14.98 18.09
C ALA A 138 -38.39 -15.86 17.20
N PHE A 139 -38.06 -17.15 17.05
CA PHE A 139 -38.91 -18.10 16.33
C PHE A 139 -40.17 -18.53 17.12
N LEU A 140 -40.23 -18.22 18.43
CA LEU A 140 -41.33 -18.62 19.31
C LEU A 140 -42.46 -17.57 19.39
N TYR A 141 -42.24 -16.36 18.87
CA TYR A 141 -43.21 -15.25 18.96
C TYR A 141 -43.73 -14.74 17.61
N ASP A 142 -43.31 -15.32 16.48
CA ASP A 142 -44.00 -15.11 15.21
C ASP A 142 -45.31 -15.94 15.18
N ARG A 143 -46.41 -15.29 15.56
CA ARG A 143 -47.80 -15.72 15.31
C ARG A 143 -48.54 -14.65 14.54
#